data_AF-A0A9E1DTU9-F1
#
_entry.id   AF-A0A9E1DTU9-F1
#
_cell.length_a   1.000
_cell.length_b   1.000
_cell.length_c   1.000
_cell.angle_alpha   90.00
_cell.angle_beta   90.00
_cell.angle_gamma   90.00
#
_symmetry.space_group_name_H-M   'P 1'
#
loop_
_entity.id
_entity.type
_entity.pdbx_description
1 polymer ?
#
loop_
_entity_poly.entity_id
_entity_poly.type
_entity_poly.pdbx_seq_one_letter_code
_entity_poly.pdbx_strand_id
1 'polypeptide(L)'
;MKKTIAVLSFVVAASASANCVDKVYSDAGYDRAKAEQICAAGATDECIDKVYADAGYDHAKAAIACGKASIECIDTVYADAGYDRAKAAKACSKGATLECINKVYADAGYDKMKAAMACGSAPASCIDKVYADAGYDRAKAAKACSGGASLECIDKVYADAGYDRAKAAYACGKASIECIDKVYSDAGYDRAKAARACSGGATLACIDKVYSDAGYDRAKAATACGSATPECIDRVYADAGYDRVKAARICSAQNP
;
A
#
# COMPACT_ATOMS: atom_id res chain seq x y z
N MET A 1 -15.23 35.10 -25.76
CA MET A 1 -14.72 33.77 -26.17
C MET A 1 -13.95 33.18 -25.00
N LYS A 2 -14.58 32.34 -24.18
CA LYS A 2 -13.90 31.62 -23.09
C LYS A 2 -13.47 30.26 -23.62
N LYS A 3 -12.17 30.05 -23.81
CA LYS A 3 -11.60 28.73 -24.08
C LYS A 3 -11.48 27.99 -22.76
N THR A 4 -12.38 27.05 -22.52
CA THR A 4 -12.29 26.10 -21.41
C THR A 4 -11.17 25.11 -21.74
N ILE A 5 -10.03 25.22 -21.06
CA ILE A 5 -8.95 24.24 -21.13
C ILE A 5 -9.40 23.06 -20.26
N ALA A 6 -9.77 21.96 -20.92
CA ALA A 6 -10.00 20.69 -20.24
C ALA A 6 -8.65 20.15 -19.76
N VAL A 7 -8.47 20.11 -18.44
CA VAL A 7 -7.32 19.44 -17.82
C VAL A 7 -7.55 17.93 -17.94
N LEU A 8 -6.92 17.30 -18.92
CA LEU A 8 -6.78 15.84 -18.96
C LEU A 8 -5.88 15.42 -17.78
N SER A 9 -6.48 14.90 -16.71
CA SER A 9 -5.74 14.15 -15.70
C SER A 9 -5.39 12.79 -16.27
N PHE A 10 -4.14 12.62 -16.70
CA PHE A 10 -3.60 11.34 -17.16
C PHE A 10 -3.17 10.53 -15.93
N VAL A 11 -4.13 9.94 -15.22
CA VAL A 11 -3.82 8.85 -14.29
C VAL A 11 -3.52 7.64 -15.15
N VAL A 12 -2.31 7.08 -15.03
CA VAL A 12 -2.01 5.75 -15.59
C VAL A 12 -2.80 4.74 -14.75
N ALA A 13 -4.11 4.66 -14.99
CA ALA A 13 -4.92 3.55 -14.55
C ALA A 13 -4.39 2.32 -15.26
N ALA A 14 -4.11 1.24 -14.53
CA ALA A 14 -3.96 -0.07 -15.15
C ALA A 14 -5.21 -0.26 -16.04
N SER A 15 -5.03 -0.28 -17.36
CA SER A 15 -6.15 -0.34 -18.29
C SER A 15 -6.94 -1.59 -17.96
N ALA A 16 -8.22 -1.42 -17.59
CA ALA A 16 -9.14 -2.53 -17.41
C ALA A 16 -9.05 -3.47 -18.62
N SER A 17 -8.99 -4.79 -18.42
CA SER A 17 -9.05 -5.70 -19.55
C SER A 17 -10.40 -5.52 -20.24
N ALA A 18 -10.39 -5.34 -21.57
CA ALA A 18 -11.64 -5.17 -22.33
C ALA A 18 -12.58 -6.36 -22.11
N ASN A 19 -12.02 -7.56 -21.98
CA ASN A 19 -12.75 -8.78 -21.64
C ASN A 19 -13.41 -8.74 -20.26
N CYS A 20 -12.76 -8.22 -19.23
CA CYS A 20 -13.39 -8.05 -17.91
C CYS A 20 -14.58 -7.11 -18.02
N VAL A 21 -14.41 -5.96 -18.71
CA VAL A 21 -15.48 -4.97 -18.87
C VAL A 21 -16.68 -5.59 -19.57
N ASP A 22 -16.46 -6.33 -20.65
CA ASP A 22 -17.54 -6.94 -21.41
C ASP A 22 -18.25 -8.05 -20.61
N LYS A 23 -17.51 -8.88 -19.84
CA LYS A 23 -18.10 -9.88 -18.92
C LYS A 23 -18.97 -9.22 -17.85
N VAL A 24 -18.44 -8.21 -17.14
CA VAL A 24 -19.19 -7.50 -16.08
C VAL A 24 -20.38 -6.73 -16.64
N TYR A 25 -20.25 -6.12 -17.82
CA TYR A 25 -21.34 -5.43 -18.50
C TYR A 25 -22.47 -6.39 -18.95
N SER A 26 -22.15 -7.66 -19.20
CA SER A 26 -23.15 -8.67 -19.53
C SER A 26 -24.02 -9.11 -18.34
N ASP A 27 -23.61 -8.79 -17.12
CA ASP A 27 -24.41 -9.04 -15.92
C ASP A 27 -25.54 -8.02 -15.77
N ALA A 28 -26.71 -8.48 -15.29
CA ALA A 28 -27.85 -7.61 -15.04
C ALA A 28 -27.53 -6.52 -13.99
N GLY A 29 -27.80 -5.25 -14.31
CA GLY A 29 -27.67 -4.12 -13.37
C GLY A 29 -26.31 -3.42 -13.36
N TYR A 30 -25.45 -3.68 -14.35
CA TYR A 30 -24.17 -2.99 -14.54
C TYR A 30 -24.17 -2.23 -15.86
N ASP A 31 -23.84 -0.94 -15.81
CA ASP A 31 -23.50 -0.16 -17.00
C ASP A 31 -21.99 -0.24 -17.30
N ARG A 32 -21.59 0.23 -18.48
CA ARG A 32 -20.21 0.14 -18.94
C ARG A 32 -19.23 0.92 -18.06
N ALA A 33 -19.64 2.06 -17.52
CA ALA A 33 -18.78 2.87 -16.64
C ALA A 33 -18.51 2.15 -15.30
N LYS A 34 -19.53 1.50 -14.74
CA LYS A 34 -19.41 0.70 -13.52
C LYS A 34 -18.56 -0.56 -13.76
N ALA A 35 -18.70 -1.19 -14.92
CA ALA A 35 -17.86 -2.32 -15.33
C ALA A 35 -16.38 -1.90 -15.46
N GLU A 36 -16.09 -0.77 -16.11
CA GLU A 36 -14.75 -0.19 -16.20
C GLU A 36 -14.15 0.09 -14.82
N GLN A 37 -14.94 0.64 -13.89
CA GLN A 37 -14.50 0.90 -12.52
C GLN A 37 -14.13 -0.39 -11.77
N ILE A 38 -14.95 -1.44 -11.91
CA ILE A 38 -14.69 -2.75 -11.26
C ILE A 38 -13.41 -3.37 -11.84
N CYS A 39 -13.26 -3.35 -13.17
CA CYS A 39 -12.14 -3.97 -13.86
C CYS A 39 -10.82 -3.20 -13.72
N ALA A 40 -10.87 -1.90 -13.44
CA ALA A 40 -9.70 -1.09 -13.11
C ALA A 40 -8.99 -1.54 -11.81
N ALA A 41 -9.63 -2.39 -10.99
CA ALA A 41 -9.01 -2.97 -9.80
C ALA A 41 -7.91 -4.00 -10.12
N GLY A 42 -7.76 -4.41 -11.39
CA GLY A 42 -6.69 -5.30 -11.86
C GLY A 42 -7.05 -6.79 -11.87
N ALA A 43 -8.35 -7.13 -11.85
CA ALA A 43 -8.80 -8.51 -11.91
C ALA A 43 -8.40 -9.15 -13.24
N THR A 44 -7.85 -10.36 -13.19
CA THR A 44 -7.54 -11.13 -14.40
C THR A 44 -8.77 -11.90 -14.87
N ASP A 45 -8.91 -12.08 -16.18
CA ASP A 45 -10.01 -12.85 -16.76
C ASP A 45 -10.07 -14.28 -16.20
N GLU A 46 -8.90 -14.90 -15.99
CA GLU A 46 -8.80 -16.24 -15.39
C GLU A 46 -9.35 -16.28 -13.96
N CYS A 47 -9.09 -15.25 -13.16
CA CYS A 47 -9.62 -15.17 -11.80
C CYS A 47 -11.14 -15.05 -11.81
N ILE A 48 -11.65 -14.18 -12.69
CA ILE A 48 -13.10 -13.97 -12.84
C ILE A 48 -13.77 -15.28 -13.20
N ASP A 49 -13.24 -16.01 -14.18
CA ASP A 49 -13.82 -17.28 -14.64
C ASP A 49 -13.81 -18.35 -13.53
N LYS A 50 -12.71 -18.47 -12.79
CA LYS A 50 -12.61 -19.41 -11.67
C LYS A 50 -13.58 -19.06 -10.54
N VAL A 51 -13.70 -17.79 -10.15
CA VAL A 51 -14.61 -17.38 -9.07
C VAL A 51 -16.08 -17.44 -9.53
N TYR A 52 -16.36 -17.11 -10.78
CA TYR A 52 -17.69 -17.23 -11.38
C TYR A 52 -18.20 -18.67 -11.42
N ALA A 53 -17.31 -19.65 -11.60
CA ALA A 53 -17.65 -21.06 -11.56
C ALA A 53 -18.13 -21.55 -10.17
N ASP A 54 -17.90 -20.78 -9.09
CA ASP A 54 -18.43 -21.08 -7.77
C ASP A 54 -19.89 -20.61 -7.66
N ALA A 55 -20.74 -21.40 -6.99
CA ALA A 55 -22.16 -21.08 -6.84
C ALA A 55 -22.41 -19.72 -6.17
N GLY A 56 -23.26 -18.88 -6.78
CA GLY A 56 -23.71 -17.61 -6.22
C GLY A 56 -22.92 -16.36 -6.63
N TYR A 57 -21.91 -16.51 -7.50
CA TYR A 57 -21.14 -15.41 -8.06
C TYR A 57 -21.62 -15.05 -9.48
N ASP A 58 -21.80 -13.75 -9.72
CA ASP A 58 -21.88 -13.17 -11.06
C ASP A 58 -20.48 -12.62 -11.43
N HIS A 59 -20.25 -12.25 -12.69
CA HIS A 59 -18.94 -11.76 -13.14
C HIS A 59 -18.52 -10.50 -12.39
N ALA A 60 -19.46 -9.62 -12.04
CA ALA A 60 -19.21 -8.42 -11.26
C ALA A 60 -18.67 -8.74 -9.86
N LYS A 61 -19.33 -9.64 -9.11
CA LYS A 61 -18.87 -10.09 -7.79
C LYS A 61 -17.54 -10.83 -7.90
N ALA A 62 -17.36 -11.64 -8.95
CA ALA A 62 -16.11 -12.33 -9.22
C ALA A 62 -14.96 -11.33 -9.45
N ALA A 63 -15.16 -10.32 -10.31
CA ALA A 63 -14.19 -9.28 -10.58
C ALA A 63 -13.85 -8.45 -9.33
N ILE A 64 -14.86 -8.10 -8.52
CA ILE A 64 -14.66 -7.42 -7.22
C ILE A 64 -13.84 -8.28 -6.26
N ALA A 65 -14.13 -9.58 -6.17
CA ALA A 65 -13.38 -10.50 -5.29
C ALA A 65 -11.94 -10.70 -5.75
N CYS A 66 -11.74 -10.78 -7.07
CA CYS A 66 -10.44 -10.97 -7.70
C CYS A 66 -9.49 -9.79 -7.46
N GLY A 67 -9.92 -8.55 -7.70
CA GLY A 67 -9.06 -7.38 -7.47
C GLY A 67 -7.63 -7.59 -7.98
N LYS A 68 -6.62 -7.49 -7.09
CA LYS A 68 -5.19 -7.76 -7.41
C LYS A 68 -4.71 -9.16 -7.00
N ALA A 69 -5.61 -10.08 -6.68
CA ALA A 69 -5.25 -11.43 -6.25
C ALA A 69 -4.56 -12.21 -7.37
N SER A 70 -3.49 -12.94 -7.04
CA SER A 70 -2.90 -13.90 -7.96
C SER A 70 -3.67 -15.22 -7.95
N ILE A 71 -3.80 -15.84 -9.12
CA ILE A 71 -4.41 -17.17 -9.25
C ILE A 71 -3.69 -18.21 -8.40
N GLU A 72 -2.37 -18.18 -8.38
CA GLU A 72 -1.57 -19.10 -7.56
C GLU A 72 -1.92 -19.02 -6.08
N CYS A 73 -2.12 -17.80 -5.55
CA CYS A 73 -2.55 -17.60 -4.17
C CYS A 73 -3.97 -18.14 -3.96
N ILE A 74 -4.89 -17.85 -4.89
CA ILE A 74 -6.28 -18.32 -4.81
C ILE A 74 -6.33 -19.84 -4.78
N ASP A 75 -5.68 -20.51 -5.72
CA ASP A 75 -5.68 -21.98 -5.81
C ASP A 75 -5.04 -22.60 -4.57
N THR A 76 -3.97 -21.99 -4.05
CA THR A 76 -3.30 -22.43 -2.82
C THR A 76 -4.22 -22.35 -1.60
N VAL A 77 -4.93 -21.23 -1.42
CA VAL A 77 -5.86 -21.02 -0.30
C VAL A 77 -7.14 -21.85 -0.46
N TYR A 78 -7.66 -21.95 -1.69
CA TYR A 78 -8.84 -22.75 -2.01
C TYR A 78 -8.62 -24.26 -1.80
N ALA A 79 -7.39 -24.74 -1.97
CA ALA A 79 -7.06 -26.14 -1.70
C ALA A 79 -7.23 -26.53 -0.22
N ASP A 80 -7.36 -25.57 0.71
CA ASP A 80 -7.74 -25.86 2.10
C ASP A 80 -9.26 -26.03 2.23
N ALA A 81 -9.67 -27.06 2.97
CA ALA A 81 -11.08 -27.40 3.11
C ALA A 81 -11.92 -26.27 3.72
N GLY A 82 -13.11 -26.02 3.15
CA GLY A 82 -14.12 -25.12 3.73
C GLY A 82 -14.13 -23.69 3.20
N TYR A 83 -13.30 -23.35 2.21
CA TYR A 83 -13.27 -22.03 1.59
C TYR A 83 -13.72 -22.07 0.12
N ASP A 84 -14.49 -21.08 -0.29
CA ASP A 84 -14.81 -20.81 -1.70
C ASP A 84 -13.72 -19.90 -2.31
N ARG A 85 -13.63 -19.88 -3.64
CA ARG A 85 -12.61 -19.12 -4.38
C ARG A 85 -12.74 -17.62 -4.17
N ALA A 86 -13.93 -17.11 -3.93
CA ALA A 86 -14.12 -15.68 -3.67
C ALA A 86 -13.53 -15.26 -2.32
N LYS A 87 -13.70 -16.07 -1.27
CA LYS A 87 -13.01 -15.84 0.01
C LYS A 87 -11.50 -15.93 -0.16
N ALA A 88 -11.01 -16.92 -0.93
CA ALA A 88 -9.60 -17.06 -1.23
C ALA A 88 -9.06 -15.82 -1.97
N ALA A 89 -9.76 -15.37 -3.02
CA ALA A 89 -9.44 -14.15 -3.76
C ALA A 89 -9.41 -12.92 -2.86
N LYS A 90 -10.38 -12.77 -1.97
CA LYS A 90 -10.39 -11.68 -0.99
C LYS A 90 -9.16 -11.71 -0.07
N ALA A 91 -8.75 -12.89 0.42
CA ALA A 91 -7.54 -13.01 1.25
C ALA A 91 -6.26 -12.67 0.46
N CYS A 92 -6.21 -13.06 -0.82
CA CYS A 92 -5.09 -12.84 -1.72
C CYS A 92 -5.01 -11.41 -2.30
N SER A 93 -6.12 -10.66 -2.29
CA SER A 93 -6.25 -9.33 -2.90
C SER A 93 -5.26 -8.28 -2.39
N LYS A 94 -4.63 -8.51 -1.23
CA LYS A 94 -3.59 -7.66 -0.65
C LYS A 94 -2.17 -7.98 -1.15
N GLY A 95 -2.04 -8.84 -2.17
CA GLY A 95 -0.74 -9.20 -2.76
C GLY A 95 0.02 -10.27 -1.97
N ALA A 96 -0.70 -11.18 -1.30
CA ALA A 96 -0.08 -12.30 -0.57
C ALA A 96 0.75 -13.18 -1.51
N THR A 97 2.02 -13.37 -1.18
CA THR A 97 2.92 -14.27 -1.91
C THR A 97 2.84 -15.68 -1.34
N LEU A 98 3.06 -16.70 -2.18
CA LEU A 98 3.10 -18.09 -1.72
C LEU A 98 4.18 -18.33 -0.67
N GLU A 99 5.34 -17.68 -0.82
CA GLU A 99 6.42 -17.79 0.15
C GLU A 99 5.99 -17.30 1.53
N CYS A 100 5.30 -16.15 1.60
CA CYS A 100 4.77 -15.67 2.87
C CYS A 100 3.70 -16.62 3.43
N ILE A 101 2.76 -17.07 2.60
CA ILE A 101 1.67 -17.96 3.01
C ILE A 101 2.24 -19.23 3.63
N ASN A 102 3.19 -19.87 2.95
CA ASN A 102 3.83 -21.10 3.43
C ASN A 102 4.59 -20.88 4.74
N LYS A 103 5.26 -19.74 4.89
CA LYS A 103 5.92 -19.38 6.16
C LYS A 103 4.90 -19.25 7.30
N VAL A 104 3.83 -18.46 7.12
CA VAL A 104 2.84 -18.26 8.18
C VAL A 104 2.05 -19.55 8.47
N TYR A 105 1.74 -20.34 7.45
CA TYR A 105 1.06 -21.63 7.58
C TYR A 105 1.87 -22.66 8.38
N ALA A 106 3.21 -22.55 8.38
CA ALA A 106 4.06 -23.42 9.19
C ALA A 106 3.91 -23.17 10.71
N ASP A 107 3.31 -22.04 11.12
CA ASP A 107 3.02 -21.77 12.54
C ASP A 107 1.72 -22.49 12.96
N ALA A 108 1.73 -23.07 14.17
CA ALA A 108 0.56 -23.74 14.71
C ALA A 108 -0.66 -22.80 14.81
N GLY A 109 -1.82 -23.28 14.38
CA GLY A 109 -3.10 -22.55 14.43
C GLY A 109 -3.45 -21.73 13.18
N TYR A 110 -2.57 -21.72 12.18
CA TYR A 110 -2.81 -21.07 10.89
C TYR A 110 -3.22 -22.08 9.82
N ASP A 111 -4.37 -21.82 9.19
CA ASP A 111 -4.72 -22.37 7.88
C ASP A 111 -4.23 -21.40 6.79
N LYS A 112 -4.23 -21.82 5.51
CA LYS A 112 -3.73 -20.97 4.42
C LYS A 112 -4.56 -19.70 4.23
N MET A 113 -5.85 -19.73 4.59
CA MET A 113 -6.72 -18.54 4.56
C MET A 113 -6.24 -17.48 5.56
N LYS A 114 -6.01 -17.86 6.82
CA LYS A 114 -5.43 -16.97 7.85
C LYS A 114 -4.04 -16.51 7.47
N ALA A 115 -3.22 -17.39 6.90
CA ALA A 115 -1.89 -17.06 6.43
C ALA A 115 -1.92 -15.99 5.33
N ALA A 116 -2.74 -16.18 4.28
CA ALA A 116 -2.91 -15.21 3.20
C ALA A 116 -3.39 -13.84 3.70
N MET A 117 -4.37 -13.83 4.64
CA MET A 117 -4.84 -12.59 5.25
C MET A 117 -3.77 -11.86 6.07
N ALA A 118 -2.85 -12.59 6.71
CA ALA A 118 -1.74 -12.02 7.47
C ALA A 118 -0.62 -11.49 6.58
N CYS A 119 -0.40 -12.14 5.43
CA CYS A 119 0.71 -11.86 4.53
C CYS A 119 0.66 -10.48 3.88
N GLY A 120 -0.47 -10.10 3.27
CA GLY A 120 -0.49 -8.92 2.41
C GLY A 120 0.71 -8.90 1.46
N SER A 121 1.31 -7.73 1.20
CA SER A 121 2.51 -7.62 0.36
C SER A 121 3.83 -7.80 1.13
N ALA A 122 3.84 -8.50 2.27
CA ALA A 122 5.02 -8.62 3.11
C ALA A 122 6.15 -9.42 2.43
N PRO A 123 7.36 -8.87 2.32
CA PRO A 123 8.50 -9.63 1.80
C PRO A 123 8.94 -10.67 2.83
N ALA A 124 9.17 -11.90 2.36
CA ALA A 124 9.47 -13.04 3.22
C ALA A 124 10.78 -12.90 4.01
N SER A 125 11.74 -12.13 3.49
CA SER A 125 12.98 -11.77 4.20
C SER A 125 12.75 -10.84 5.39
N CYS A 126 11.77 -9.93 5.30
CA CYS A 126 11.37 -9.10 6.43
C CYS A 126 10.69 -9.95 7.51
N ILE A 127 9.85 -10.91 7.10
CA ILE A 127 9.17 -11.82 8.02
C ILE A 127 10.19 -12.61 8.84
N ASP A 128 11.18 -13.24 8.19
CA ASP A 128 12.22 -14.00 8.90
C ASP A 128 12.98 -13.12 9.89
N LYS A 129 13.29 -11.90 9.47
CA LYS A 129 14.03 -10.94 10.29
C LYS A 129 13.23 -10.51 11.52
N VAL A 130 11.94 -10.18 11.37
CA VAL A 130 11.08 -9.79 12.48
C VAL A 130 10.73 -10.99 13.37
N TYR A 131 10.53 -12.17 12.80
CA TYR A 131 10.26 -13.41 13.52
C TYR A 131 11.43 -13.85 14.43
N ALA A 132 12.66 -13.47 14.09
CA ALA A 132 13.83 -13.75 14.93
C ALA A 132 13.77 -13.05 16.30
N ASP A 133 12.88 -12.05 16.49
CA ASP A 133 12.67 -11.43 17.79
C ASP A 133 11.76 -12.28 18.69
N ALA A 134 12.10 -12.37 19.97
CA ALA A 134 11.32 -13.12 20.94
C ALA A 134 9.87 -12.60 21.03
N GLY A 135 8.89 -13.52 21.01
CA GLY A 135 7.47 -13.21 21.19
C GLY A 135 6.68 -12.90 19.91
N TYR A 136 7.30 -12.99 18.74
CA TYR A 136 6.62 -12.84 17.45
C TYR A 136 6.35 -14.19 16.79
N ASP A 137 5.09 -14.41 16.41
CA ASP A 137 4.72 -15.41 15.42
C ASP A 137 4.88 -14.81 14.00
N ARG A 138 4.94 -15.66 12.99
CA ARG A 138 5.15 -15.25 11.59
C ARG A 138 4.00 -14.40 11.06
N ALA A 139 2.78 -14.57 11.57
CA ALA A 139 1.65 -13.75 11.17
C ALA A 139 1.78 -12.30 11.67
N LYS A 140 2.23 -12.08 12.91
CA LYS A 140 2.55 -10.76 13.44
C LYS A 140 3.73 -10.13 12.70
N ALA A 141 4.76 -10.93 12.38
CA ALA A 141 5.89 -10.49 11.57
C ALA A 141 5.44 -10.05 10.17
N ALA A 142 4.61 -10.86 9.49
CA ALA A 142 4.02 -10.53 8.20
C ALA A 142 3.22 -9.23 8.24
N LYS A 143 2.37 -9.06 9.26
CA LYS A 143 1.60 -7.83 9.44
C LYS A 143 2.51 -6.59 9.60
N ALA A 144 3.59 -6.70 10.36
CA ALA A 144 4.58 -5.64 10.52
C ALA A 144 5.30 -5.29 9.20
N CYS A 145 5.58 -6.30 8.38
CA CYS A 145 6.29 -6.17 7.11
C CYS A 145 5.43 -5.73 5.91
N SER A 146 4.10 -5.86 6.02
CA SER A 146 3.16 -5.53 4.94
C SER A 146 3.19 -4.06 4.47
N GLY A 147 3.78 -3.16 5.27
CA GLY A 147 3.96 -1.74 4.94
C GLY A 147 5.04 -1.45 3.89
N GLY A 148 5.81 -2.46 3.46
CA GLY A 148 6.87 -2.30 2.46
C GLY A 148 8.21 -1.82 3.03
N ALA A 149 8.46 -2.08 4.31
CA ALA A 149 9.70 -1.68 4.99
C ALA A 149 10.93 -2.32 4.36
N SER A 150 11.94 -1.50 4.07
CA SER A 150 13.26 -2.01 3.69
C SER A 150 13.97 -2.61 4.90
N LEU A 151 14.74 -3.68 4.68
CA LEU A 151 15.54 -4.30 5.76
C LEU A 151 16.55 -3.32 6.34
N GLU A 152 17.09 -2.41 5.52
CA GLU A 152 18.02 -1.36 5.95
C GLU A 152 17.34 -0.40 6.93
N CYS A 153 16.10 0.01 6.65
CA CYS A 153 15.36 0.88 7.56
C CYS A 153 15.11 0.18 8.89
N ILE A 154 14.69 -1.09 8.83
CA ILE A 154 14.45 -1.90 10.02
C ILE A 154 15.71 -1.98 10.87
N ASP A 155 16.88 -2.23 10.27
CA ASP A 155 18.15 -2.29 11.00
C ASP A 155 18.52 -0.95 11.64
N LYS A 156 18.38 0.16 10.89
CA LYS A 156 18.67 1.50 11.42
C LYS A 156 17.76 1.84 12.60
N VAL A 157 16.46 1.58 12.52
CA VAL A 157 15.51 1.87 13.60
C VAL A 157 15.69 0.90 14.77
N TYR A 158 15.97 -0.38 14.51
CA TYR A 158 16.24 -1.37 15.55
C TYR A 158 17.51 -1.06 16.36
N ALA A 159 18.50 -0.41 15.75
CA ALA A 159 19.70 0.04 16.45
C ALA A 159 19.44 1.14 17.50
N ASP A 160 18.28 1.81 17.44
CA ASP A 160 17.87 2.76 18.48
C ASP A 160 17.32 2.02 19.71
N ALA A 161 17.67 2.52 20.91
CA ALA A 161 17.23 1.91 22.16
C ALA A 161 15.69 1.85 22.27
N GLY A 162 15.16 0.70 22.66
CA GLY A 162 13.73 0.49 22.93
C GLY A 162 12.88 0.00 21.74
N TYR A 163 13.50 -0.25 20.59
CA TYR A 163 12.81 -0.81 19.42
C TYR A 163 13.12 -2.30 19.25
N ASP A 164 12.06 -3.09 19.08
CA ASP A 164 12.14 -4.41 18.47
C ASP A 164 11.95 -4.28 16.94
N ARG A 165 12.32 -5.31 16.19
CA ARG A 165 12.27 -5.33 14.72
C ARG A 165 10.85 -5.17 14.19
N ALA A 166 9.83 -5.61 14.93
CA ALA A 166 8.45 -5.40 14.52
C ALA A 166 8.06 -3.92 14.61
N LYS A 167 8.37 -3.25 15.73
CA LYS A 167 8.18 -1.80 15.88
C LYS A 167 8.98 -1.02 14.85
N ALA A 168 10.20 -1.46 14.55
CA ALA A 168 11.02 -0.89 13.49
C ALA A 168 10.35 -1.04 12.11
N ALA A 169 9.88 -2.25 11.75
CA ALA A 169 9.17 -2.49 10.49
C ALA A 169 7.89 -1.64 10.37
N TYR A 170 7.10 -1.55 11.43
CA TYR A 170 5.91 -0.68 11.46
C TYR A 170 6.28 0.81 11.31
N ALA A 171 7.39 1.27 11.90
CA ALA A 171 7.83 2.65 11.76
C ALA A 171 8.35 2.97 10.36
N CYS A 172 9.03 2.02 9.72
CA CYS A 172 9.64 2.16 8.42
C CYS A 172 8.62 2.36 7.30
N GLY A 173 7.57 1.53 7.21
CA GLY A 173 6.61 1.61 6.11
C GLY A 173 7.31 1.72 4.75
N LYS A 174 6.99 2.72 3.93
CA LYS A 174 7.68 2.99 2.65
C LYS A 174 8.75 4.10 2.73
N ALA A 175 9.23 4.43 3.94
CA ALA A 175 10.19 5.51 4.13
C ALA A 175 11.51 5.23 3.40
N SER A 176 12.08 6.25 2.77
CA SER A 176 13.43 6.20 2.25
C SER A 176 14.45 6.48 3.35
N ILE A 177 15.62 5.84 3.24
CA ILE A 177 16.72 6.05 4.18
C ILE A 177 17.22 7.49 4.16
N GLU A 178 17.28 8.09 2.97
CA GLU A 178 17.68 9.49 2.83
C GLU A 178 16.76 10.44 3.58
N CYS A 179 15.43 10.22 3.52
CA CYS A 179 14.47 11.01 4.28
C CYS A 179 14.67 10.80 5.78
N ILE A 180 14.85 9.54 6.22
CA ILE A 180 15.07 9.22 7.63
C ILE A 180 16.31 9.92 8.16
N ASP A 181 17.45 9.80 7.47
CA ASP A 181 18.70 10.41 7.90
C ASP A 181 18.59 11.95 7.93
N LYS A 182 17.88 12.54 6.96
CA LYS A 182 17.61 13.98 6.90
C LYS A 182 16.75 14.44 8.09
N VAL A 183 15.67 13.75 8.41
CA VAL A 183 14.78 14.10 9.55
C VAL A 183 15.46 13.80 10.90
N TYR A 184 16.18 12.70 11.00
CA TYR A 184 16.94 12.32 12.20
C TYR A 184 18.03 13.32 12.57
N SER A 185 18.55 14.08 11.59
CA SER A 185 19.51 15.16 11.86
C SER A 185 18.94 16.33 12.67
N ASP A 186 17.61 16.42 12.84
CA ASP A 186 16.96 17.40 13.70
C ASP A 186 17.06 16.99 15.18
N ALA A 187 17.32 17.97 16.04
CA ALA A 187 17.33 17.75 17.48
C ALA A 187 15.96 17.22 17.98
N GLY A 188 15.99 16.16 18.77
CA GLY A 188 14.79 15.59 19.42
C GLY A 188 14.08 14.47 18.63
N TYR A 189 14.60 14.07 17.47
CA TYR A 189 14.07 12.96 16.69
C TYR A 189 14.90 11.68 16.88
N ASP A 190 14.22 10.59 17.20
CA ASP A 190 14.75 9.23 17.05
C ASP A 190 14.45 8.72 15.63
N ARG A 191 15.12 7.64 15.20
CA ARG A 191 14.97 7.11 13.83
C ARG A 191 13.57 6.59 13.57
N ALA A 192 12.85 6.10 14.57
CA ALA A 192 11.49 5.63 14.39
C ALA A 192 10.51 6.79 14.11
N LYS A 193 10.65 7.93 14.81
CA LYS A 193 9.88 9.13 14.51
C LYS A 193 10.22 9.68 13.14
N ALA A 194 11.51 9.70 12.79
CA ALA A 194 11.95 10.08 11.45
C ALA A 194 11.34 9.18 10.37
N ALA A 195 11.39 7.86 10.56
CA ALA A 195 10.79 6.88 9.65
C ALA A 195 9.28 7.07 9.48
N ARG A 196 8.53 7.29 10.58
CA ARG A 196 7.09 7.57 10.51
C ARG A 196 6.78 8.88 9.78
N ALA A 197 7.60 9.90 9.93
CA ALA A 197 7.43 11.16 9.20
C ALA A 197 7.66 10.96 7.68
N CYS A 198 8.57 10.05 7.32
CA CYS A 198 8.96 9.75 5.95
C CYS A 198 8.11 8.68 5.25
N SER A 199 7.29 7.92 5.99
CA SER A 199 6.54 6.77 5.43
C SER A 199 5.49 7.16 4.39
N GLY A 200 5.14 8.45 4.29
CA GLY A 200 4.23 9.01 3.30
C GLY A 200 4.83 9.22 1.90
N GLY A 201 6.10 8.88 1.67
CA GLY A 201 6.76 9.04 0.37
C GLY A 201 7.36 10.43 0.12
N ALA A 202 7.58 11.20 1.18
CA ALA A 202 8.11 12.56 1.08
C ALA A 202 9.46 12.60 0.35
N THR A 203 9.57 13.48 -0.63
CA THR A 203 10.83 13.74 -1.33
C THR A 203 11.69 14.74 -0.55
N LEU A 204 13.02 14.62 -0.64
CA LEU A 204 13.93 15.58 -0.02
C LEU A 204 13.70 17.01 -0.54
N ALA A 205 13.41 17.15 -1.83
CA ALA A 205 13.11 18.44 -2.43
C ALA A 205 11.89 19.10 -1.79
N CYS A 206 10.82 18.33 -1.53
CA CYS A 206 9.68 18.84 -0.80
C CYS A 206 10.04 19.20 0.65
N ILE A 207 10.77 18.33 1.35
CA ILE A 207 11.15 18.57 2.75
C ILE A 207 11.95 19.85 2.88
N ASP A 208 12.99 20.04 2.06
CA ASP A 208 13.83 21.24 2.09
C ASP A 208 13.01 22.50 1.73
N LYS A 209 12.05 22.37 0.80
CA LYS A 209 11.14 23.47 0.41
C LYS A 209 10.22 23.87 1.56
N VAL A 210 9.63 22.93 2.28
CA VAL A 210 8.71 23.21 3.40
C VAL A 210 9.47 23.64 4.64
N TYR A 211 10.64 23.03 4.89
CA TYR A 211 11.52 23.37 6.02
C TYR A 211 12.11 24.79 5.92
N SER A 212 12.25 25.36 4.71
CA SER A 212 12.77 26.73 4.56
C SER A 212 11.85 27.81 5.14
N ASP A 213 10.61 27.48 5.50
CA ASP A 213 9.70 28.39 6.20
C ASP A 213 10.01 28.43 7.70
N ALA A 214 10.00 29.62 8.30
CA ALA A 214 10.29 29.79 9.72
C ALA A 214 9.30 29.01 10.61
N GLY A 215 9.81 28.28 11.61
CA GLY A 215 9.01 27.62 12.65
C GLY A 215 8.66 26.15 12.41
N TYR A 216 9.14 25.55 11.31
CA TYR A 216 8.94 24.14 11.00
C TYR A 216 10.22 23.32 11.19
N ASP A 217 10.07 22.11 11.73
CA ASP A 217 11.12 21.09 11.73
C ASP A 217 10.95 20.16 10.52
N ARG A 218 11.97 19.37 10.21
CA ARG A 218 12.00 18.48 9.04
C ARG A 218 11.00 17.35 9.14
N ALA A 219 10.62 16.92 10.33
CA ALA A 219 9.60 15.88 10.49
C ALA A 219 8.19 16.39 10.14
N LYS A 220 7.86 17.61 10.56
CA LYS A 220 6.62 18.29 10.15
C LYS A 220 6.61 18.53 8.65
N ALA A 221 7.75 18.93 8.08
CA ALA A 221 7.91 19.07 6.64
C ALA A 221 7.68 17.73 5.92
N ALA A 222 8.35 16.64 6.34
CA ALA A 222 8.20 15.30 5.77
C ALA A 222 6.75 14.79 5.84
N THR A 223 6.10 14.96 7.00
CA THR A 223 4.70 14.56 7.19
C THR A 223 3.74 15.36 6.29
N ALA A 224 4.03 16.64 6.04
CA ALA A 224 3.23 17.48 5.16
C ALA A 224 3.48 17.17 3.67
N CYS A 225 4.68 16.69 3.35
CA CYS A 225 5.14 16.50 1.99
C CYS A 225 4.55 15.33 1.26
N GLY A 226 4.20 14.22 1.93
CA GLY A 226 3.54 13.06 1.31
C GLY A 226 4.00 12.80 -0.13
N SER A 227 3.06 12.89 -1.08
CA SER A 227 3.26 12.83 -2.53
C SER A 227 3.31 14.21 -3.22
N ALA A 228 3.35 15.31 -2.46
CA ALA A 228 3.41 16.66 -3.00
C ALA A 228 4.71 16.91 -3.78
N THR A 229 4.57 17.63 -4.89
CA THR A 229 5.71 18.11 -5.68
C THR A 229 6.03 19.56 -5.34
N PRO A 230 7.30 20.00 -5.44
CA PRO A 230 7.67 21.39 -5.23
C PRO A 230 6.89 22.38 -6.09
N GLU A 231 6.57 22.03 -7.34
CA GLU A 231 5.82 22.87 -8.28
C GLU A 231 4.39 23.12 -7.80
N CYS A 232 3.74 22.09 -7.27
CA CYS A 232 2.41 22.25 -6.71
C CYS A 232 2.45 23.15 -5.46
N ILE A 233 3.45 22.96 -4.60
CA ILE A 233 3.62 23.75 -3.38
C ILE A 233 3.81 25.22 -3.72
N ASP A 234 4.68 25.54 -4.69
CA ASP A 234 4.93 26.92 -5.12
C ASP A 234 3.66 27.58 -5.65
N ARG A 235 2.89 26.88 -6.47
CA ARG A 235 1.62 27.37 -7.00
C ARG A 235 0.62 27.66 -5.88
N VAL A 236 0.41 26.71 -4.96
CA VAL A 236 -0.57 26.86 -3.86
C VAL A 236 -0.13 27.93 -2.86
N TYR A 237 1.18 28.02 -2.57
CA TYR A 237 1.76 29.06 -1.73
C TYR A 237 1.55 30.46 -2.33
N ALA A 238 1.79 30.61 -3.64
CA ALA A 238 1.65 31.88 -4.35
C ALA A 238 0.19 32.34 -4.50
N ASP A 239 -0.76 31.42 -4.72
CA ASP A 239 -2.17 31.77 -4.97
C ASP A 239 -3.00 31.99 -3.69
N ALA A 240 -2.64 31.35 -2.57
CA ALA A 240 -3.59 31.20 -1.45
C ALA A 240 -3.16 31.78 -0.10
N GLY A 241 -1.99 32.46 -0.02
CA GLY A 241 -1.49 33.04 1.23
C GLY A 241 -1.29 31.99 2.35
N TYR A 242 -1.20 30.72 1.97
CA TYR A 242 -0.92 29.61 2.87
C TYR A 242 0.58 29.52 3.14
N ASP A 243 0.96 29.02 4.31
CA ASP A 243 2.33 28.56 4.52
C ASP A 243 2.63 27.29 3.70
N ARG A 244 3.91 26.94 3.55
CA ARG A 244 4.30 25.80 2.72
C ARG A 244 3.86 24.45 3.29
N VAL A 245 3.63 24.33 4.60
CA VAL A 245 3.08 23.10 5.19
C VAL A 245 1.65 22.88 4.72
N LYS A 246 0.82 23.91 4.77
CA LYS A 246 -0.57 23.84 4.32
C LYS A 246 -0.64 23.65 2.81
N ALA A 247 0.24 24.31 2.05
CA ALA A 247 0.36 24.07 0.61
C ALA A 247 0.74 22.61 0.30
N ALA A 248 1.74 22.05 0.99
CA ALA A 248 2.17 20.66 0.81
C ALA A 248 1.07 19.65 1.14
N ARG A 249 0.28 19.88 2.19
CA ARG A 249 -0.87 19.02 2.53
C ARG A 249 -1.95 19.05 1.45
N ILE A 250 -2.25 20.22 0.90
CA ILE A 250 -3.21 20.36 -0.21
C ILE A 250 -2.71 19.60 -1.43
N CYS A 251 -1.43 19.75 -1.77
CA CYS A 251 -0.81 19.06 -2.90
C CYS A 251 -0.76 17.55 -2.73
N SER A 252 -0.43 17.06 -1.54
CA SER A 252 -0.43 15.63 -1.23
C SER A 252 -1.82 15.01 -1.35
N ALA A 253 -2.87 15.76 -1.02
CA ALA A 253 -4.25 15.30 -1.18
C ALA A 253 -4.72 15.23 -2.65
N GLN A 254 -4.02 15.91 -3.57
CA GLN A 254 -4.35 15.94 -5.00
C GLN A 254 -3.64 14.84 -5.81
N ASN A 255 -2.60 14.19 -5.27
CA ASN A 255 -1.83 13.12 -5.91
C ASN A 255 -1.79 11.86 -5.00
N PRO A 256 -2.88 11.09 -4.87
CA PRO A 256 -2.90 9.87 -4.06
C PRO A 256 -2.04 8.72 -4.62
#